data_AF-A0A2D7BU57-F1
#
_entry.id   AF-A0A2D7BU57-F1
#
_cell.length_a   1.000
_cell.length_b   1.000
_cell.length_c   1.000
_cell.angle_alpha   90.00
_cell.angle_beta   90.00
_cell.angle_gamma   90.00
#
_symmetry.space_group_name_H-M   'P 1'
#
loop_
_entity.id
_entity.type
_entity.pdbx_description
1 polymer ?
#
loop_
_entity_poly.entity_id
_entity_poly.type
_entity_poly.pdbx_seq_one_letter_code
_entity_poly.pdbx_strand_id
1 'polypeptide(L)'
;MQELFPGTTEALNNLSLYKTETPVFEDVDAFELEMEHYDELKDELGYETVWSMDSGILNLDQKILTDKARVVTYKCIKEIKSMDDVTYITFTAVAEDGTVGALWKAAESCYQQAKLAIGDWHYFVENFELEEDGSLSLVTGS
;
A
#
# COMPACT_ATOMS: atom_id res chain seq x y z
N MET A 1 2.91 -44.90 48.13
CA MET A 1 3.33 -45.63 46.93
C MET A 1 2.74 -44.86 45.76
N GLN A 2 3.54 -44.02 45.11
CA GLN A 2 3.09 -43.12 44.05
C GLN A 2 3.56 -43.74 42.73
N GLU A 3 2.62 -44.13 41.88
CA GLU A 3 2.93 -44.61 40.53
C GLU A 3 3.52 -43.45 39.71
N LEU A 4 4.78 -43.62 39.33
CA LEU A 4 5.46 -42.78 38.35
C LEU A 4 5.02 -43.24 36.96
N PHE A 5 4.27 -42.39 36.26
CA PHE A 5 3.86 -42.60 34.87
C PHE A 5 5.07 -42.92 33.97
N PRO A 6 5.00 -43.95 33.11
CA PRO A 6 6.06 -44.28 32.16
C PRO A 6 5.90 -43.36 30.94
N GLY A 7 6.67 -42.29 30.85
CA GLY A 7 6.54 -41.38 29.71
C GLY A 7 7.72 -40.46 29.42
N THR A 8 8.85 -40.58 30.14
CA THR A 8 9.91 -39.57 30.06
C THR A 8 11.11 -39.96 29.19
N THR A 9 11.13 -41.15 28.58
CA THR A 9 12.24 -41.55 27.68
C THR A 9 11.87 -41.48 26.19
N GLU A 10 10.62 -41.76 25.81
CA GLU A 10 10.19 -41.64 24.40
C GLU A 10 9.95 -40.20 23.95
N ALA A 11 9.53 -39.30 24.85
CA ALA A 11 9.33 -37.89 24.52
C ALA A 11 10.64 -37.15 24.19
N LEU A 12 11.78 -37.60 24.72
CA LEU A 12 13.09 -37.00 24.44
C LEU A 12 13.69 -37.45 23.11
N ASN A 13 13.30 -38.62 22.60
CA ASN A 13 13.80 -39.15 21.32
C ASN A 13 13.10 -38.55 20.08
N ASN A 14 11.96 -37.87 20.25
CA ASN A 14 11.27 -37.19 19.14
C ASN A 14 11.73 -35.76 18.90
N LEU A 15 12.65 -35.22 19.71
CA LEU A 15 13.22 -33.89 19.46
C LEU A 15 14.11 -33.87 18.20
N SER A 16 14.68 -35.02 17.82
CA SER A 16 15.51 -35.16 16.61
C SER A 16 14.71 -35.23 15.30
N LEU A 17 13.37 -35.29 15.37
CA LEU A 17 12.48 -35.26 14.20
C LEU A 17 12.07 -33.84 13.80
N TYR A 18 12.26 -32.86 14.70
CA TYR A 18 12.15 -31.46 14.32
C TYR A 18 13.45 -31.08 13.64
N LYS A 19 13.41 -30.98 12.31
CA LYS A 19 14.42 -30.27 11.56
C LYS A 19 14.46 -28.86 12.15
N THR A 20 15.47 -28.58 12.97
CA THR A 20 15.80 -27.21 13.37
C THR A 20 16.34 -26.54 12.12
N GLU A 21 15.44 -26.15 11.22
CA GLU A 21 15.78 -25.18 10.20
C GLU A 21 16.15 -23.92 10.95
N THR A 22 17.45 -23.65 11.02
CA THR A 22 17.93 -22.36 11.49
C THR A 22 17.27 -21.32 10.58
N PRO A 23 16.43 -20.41 11.13
CA PRO A 23 15.83 -19.38 10.31
C PRO A 23 16.95 -18.60 9.63
N VAL A 24 16.91 -18.57 8.30
CA VAL A 24 17.79 -17.74 7.49
C VAL A 24 17.09 -16.40 7.38
N PHE A 25 17.68 -15.38 7.98
CA PHE A 25 17.21 -14.01 7.82
C PHE A 25 17.88 -13.44 6.56
N GLU A 26 17.08 -12.91 5.66
CA GLU A 26 17.58 -12.13 4.53
C GLU A 26 17.87 -10.71 5.00
N ASP A 27 18.98 -10.15 4.53
CA ASP A 27 19.32 -8.74 4.74
C ASP A 27 18.50 -7.93 3.73
N VAL A 28 17.23 -7.73 4.07
CA VAL A 28 16.27 -6.93 3.29
C VAL A 28 16.49 -5.46 3.58
N ASP A 29 16.54 -4.64 2.54
CA ASP A 29 16.73 -3.20 2.71
C ASP A 29 15.41 -2.51 3.15
N ALA A 30 15.52 -1.24 3.54
CA ALA A 30 14.36 -0.50 4.04
C ALA A 30 13.27 -0.29 2.98
N PHE A 31 13.63 -0.29 1.70
CA PHE A 31 12.70 -0.11 0.60
C PHE A 31 11.88 -1.38 0.38
N GLU A 32 12.54 -2.54 0.39
CA GLU A 32 11.87 -3.84 0.30
C GLU A 32 10.85 -4.02 1.44
N LEU A 33 11.24 -3.69 2.67
CA LEU A 33 10.33 -3.71 3.83
C LEU A 33 9.14 -2.73 3.70
N GLU A 34 9.36 -1.55 3.14
CA GLU A 34 8.28 -0.57 2.91
C GLU A 34 7.28 -1.11 1.87
N MET A 35 7.77 -1.67 0.78
CA MET A 35 6.93 -2.24 -0.28
C MET A 35 6.14 -3.45 0.20
N GLU A 36 6.76 -4.37 0.94
CA GLU A 36 6.06 -5.53 1.53
C GLU A 36 4.95 -5.07 2.48
N HIS A 37 5.23 -4.11 3.37
CA HIS A 37 4.23 -3.56 4.29
C HIS A 37 3.01 -3.01 3.56
N TYR A 38 3.21 -2.23 2.50
CA TYR A 38 2.08 -1.64 1.77
C TYR A 38 1.39 -2.61 0.81
N ASP A 39 2.07 -3.64 0.30
CA ASP A 39 1.43 -4.72 -0.48
C ASP A 39 0.50 -5.57 0.41
N GLU A 40 0.95 -5.93 1.61
CA GLU A 40 0.11 -6.63 2.60
C GLU A 40 -1.09 -5.76 3.00
N LEU A 41 -0.87 -4.47 3.28
CA LEU A 41 -1.92 -3.56 3.72
C LEU A 41 -2.96 -3.29 2.62
N LYS A 42 -2.54 -3.28 1.35
CA LYS A 42 -3.44 -3.22 0.20
C LYS A 42 -4.42 -4.39 0.21
N ASP A 43 -3.93 -5.61 0.42
CA ASP A 43 -4.77 -6.81 0.49
C ASP A 43 -5.76 -6.74 1.65
N GLU A 44 -5.32 -6.27 2.83
CA GLU A 44 -6.19 -6.07 3.99
C GLU A 44 -7.31 -5.04 3.74
N LEU A 45 -7.00 -3.97 3.01
CA LEU A 45 -7.94 -2.91 2.65
C LEU A 45 -8.84 -3.28 1.45
N GLY A 46 -8.49 -4.34 0.71
CA GLY A 46 -9.15 -4.71 -0.54
C GLY A 46 -8.92 -3.70 -1.66
N TYR A 47 -7.76 -3.04 -1.65
CA TYR A 47 -7.38 -2.05 -2.64
C TYR A 47 -6.65 -2.69 -3.83
N GLU A 48 -6.61 -1.97 -4.94
CA GLU A 48 -5.77 -2.36 -6.08
C GLU A 48 -4.49 -1.54 -6.16
N THR A 49 -4.52 -0.32 -5.63
CA THR A 49 -3.37 0.57 -5.56
C THR A 49 -2.42 0.20 -4.42
N VAL A 50 -1.13 0.46 -4.60
CA VAL A 50 -0.07 0.30 -3.58
C VAL A 50 0.47 1.67 -3.21
N TRP A 51 0.57 1.97 -1.91
CA TRP A 51 1.21 3.19 -1.43
C TRP A 51 2.73 3.09 -1.59
N SER A 52 3.33 4.02 -2.33
CA SER A 52 4.74 3.97 -2.76
C SER A 52 5.36 5.39 -2.75
N MET A 53 5.23 6.08 -1.63
CA MET A 53 5.60 7.50 -1.49
C MET A 53 7.07 7.75 -1.07
N ASP A 54 7.91 6.70 -0.98
CA ASP A 54 9.26 6.76 -0.37
C ASP A 54 9.22 7.48 1.00
N SER A 55 8.26 7.05 1.82
CA SER A 55 7.87 7.73 3.06
C SER A 55 8.33 6.99 4.31
N GLY A 56 8.90 5.79 4.14
CA GLY A 56 9.02 4.79 5.17
C GLY A 56 7.68 4.13 5.48
N ILE A 57 7.73 3.19 6.43
CA ILE A 57 6.54 2.50 6.94
C ILE A 57 5.74 3.44 7.83
N LEU A 58 4.54 3.81 7.39
CA LEU A 58 3.60 4.65 8.11
C LEU A 58 2.32 3.88 8.47
N ASN A 59 1.72 4.22 9.60
CA ASN A 59 0.41 3.71 9.98
C ASN A 59 -0.69 4.45 9.21
N LEU A 60 -1.82 3.78 8.96
CA LEU A 60 -2.97 4.38 8.26
C LEU A 60 -3.52 5.62 8.96
N ASP A 61 -3.46 5.69 10.29
CA ASP A 61 -3.93 6.82 11.09
C ASP A 61 -2.88 7.93 11.24
N GLN A 62 -1.67 7.74 10.71
CA GLN A 62 -0.63 8.75 10.77
C GLN A 62 -1.00 9.94 9.89
N LYS A 63 -1.06 11.12 10.51
CA LYS A 63 -1.29 12.40 9.82
C LYS A 63 0.00 12.88 9.15
N ILE A 64 -0.03 12.95 7.83
CA ILE A 64 1.05 13.53 7.01
C ILE A 64 0.69 14.90 6.44
N LEU A 65 -0.61 15.23 6.46
CA LEU A 65 -1.13 16.56 6.12
C LEU A 65 -2.00 17.11 7.26
N THR A 66 -2.30 18.41 7.18
CA THR A 66 -3.22 19.07 8.12
C THR A 66 -4.58 18.39 8.12
N ASP A 67 -5.19 18.31 9.31
CA ASP A 67 -6.47 17.66 9.59
C ASP A 67 -7.68 18.43 9.01
N LYS A 68 -7.82 18.37 7.69
CA LYS A 68 -8.95 18.91 6.95
C LYS A 68 -9.24 18.04 5.74
N ALA A 69 -10.50 17.98 5.34
CA ALA A 69 -10.89 17.33 4.11
C ALA A 69 -10.22 17.99 2.90
N ARG A 70 -9.80 17.18 1.93
CA ARG A 70 -9.09 17.63 0.73
C ARG A 70 -9.65 16.93 -0.49
N VAL A 71 -9.83 17.69 -1.57
CA VAL A 71 -10.12 17.10 -2.88
C VAL A 71 -8.82 16.55 -3.44
N VAL A 72 -8.81 15.26 -3.76
CA VAL A 72 -7.76 14.61 -4.53
C VAL A 72 -8.19 14.60 -5.98
N THR A 73 -7.32 15.06 -6.88
CA THR A 73 -7.52 15.05 -8.32
C THR A 73 -6.50 14.13 -8.95
N TYR A 74 -6.92 13.29 -9.89
CA TYR A 74 -6.04 12.40 -10.63
C TYR A 74 -6.17 12.68 -12.12
N LYS A 75 -5.11 13.18 -12.75
CA LYS A 75 -5.07 13.51 -14.16
C LYS A 75 -4.23 12.49 -14.92
N CYS A 76 -4.85 11.70 -15.76
CA CYS A 76 -4.19 10.66 -16.57
C CYS A 76 -4.48 10.82 -18.06
N ILE A 77 -3.69 10.11 -18.87
CA ILE A 77 -3.81 10.15 -20.33
C ILE A 77 -4.98 9.27 -20.76
N LYS A 78 -5.97 9.87 -21.42
CA LYS A 78 -7.08 9.14 -22.03
C LYS A 78 -6.73 8.61 -23.42
N GLU A 79 -6.06 9.43 -24.22
CA GLU A 79 -5.73 9.10 -25.62
C GLU A 79 -4.48 9.85 -26.07
N ILE A 80 -3.61 9.19 -26.84
CA ILE A 80 -2.46 9.79 -27.51
C ILE A 80 -2.69 9.63 -29.02
N LYS A 81 -2.92 10.73 -29.73
CA LYS A 81 -3.03 10.73 -31.20
C LYS A 81 -1.69 11.02 -31.86
N SER A 82 -0.89 11.88 -31.24
CA SER A 82 0.50 12.17 -31.59
C SER A 82 1.23 12.69 -30.35
N MET A 83 2.56 12.89 -30.45
CA MET A 83 3.34 13.45 -29.35
C MET A 83 2.88 14.85 -28.92
N ASP A 84 2.21 15.59 -29.83
CA ASP A 84 1.70 16.94 -29.57
C ASP A 84 0.18 16.97 -29.30
N ASP A 85 -0.50 15.82 -29.43
CA ASP A 85 -1.95 15.68 -29.27
C ASP A 85 -2.26 14.57 -28.27
N VAL A 86 -2.16 14.95 -26.99
CA VAL A 86 -2.48 14.10 -25.84
C VAL A 86 -3.75 14.62 -25.19
N THR A 87 -4.78 13.77 -25.16
CA THR A 87 -6.02 14.05 -24.44
C THR A 87 -5.91 13.50 -23.03
N TYR A 88 -6.10 14.37 -22.05
CA TYR A 88 -6.14 14.01 -20.63
C TYR A 88 -7.59 13.88 -20.14
N ILE A 89 -7.76 13.12 -19.08
CA ILE A 89 -8.99 13.02 -18.29
C ILE A 89 -8.63 13.23 -16.82
N THR A 90 -9.58 13.76 -16.04
CA THR A 90 -9.38 14.01 -14.61
C THR A 90 -10.49 13.36 -13.80
N PHE A 91 -10.09 12.64 -12.76
CA PHE A 91 -10.96 12.04 -11.76
C PHE A 91 -10.77 12.73 -10.43
N THR A 92 -11.79 12.66 -9.56
CA THR A 92 -11.73 13.31 -8.25
C THR A 92 -12.31 12.43 -7.17
N ALA A 93 -11.73 12.52 -5.98
CA ALA A 93 -12.24 11.94 -4.75
C ALA A 93 -11.96 12.90 -3.58
N VAL A 94 -12.52 12.61 -2.42
CA VAL A 94 -12.29 13.41 -1.20
C VAL A 94 -11.60 12.54 -0.16
N ALA A 95 -10.44 13.00 0.31
CA ALA A 95 -9.84 12.50 1.54
C ALA A 95 -10.52 13.21 2.71
N GLU A 96 -11.03 12.45 3.68
CA GLU A 96 -11.77 13.00 4.82
C GLU A 96 -10.88 13.82 5.77
N ASP A 97 -9.60 13.47 5.85
CA ASP A 97 -8.58 14.15 6.62
C ASP A 97 -7.17 14.00 5.99
N GLY A 98 -6.14 14.35 6.75
CA GLY A 98 -4.74 14.30 6.32
C GLY A 98 -3.99 13.02 6.71
N THR A 99 -4.70 11.93 7.05
CA THR A 99 -4.11 10.63 7.37
C THR A 99 -3.72 9.85 6.12
N VAL A 100 -2.73 8.96 6.24
CA VAL A 100 -2.32 8.03 5.16
C VAL A 100 -3.53 7.27 4.62
N GLY A 101 -4.37 6.72 5.51
CA GLY A 101 -5.55 5.94 5.14
C GLY A 101 -6.60 6.76 4.38
N ALA A 102 -6.89 7.99 4.81
CA ALA A 102 -7.85 8.85 4.12
C ALA A 102 -7.35 9.27 2.73
N LEU A 103 -6.05 9.57 2.62
CA LEU A 103 -5.41 9.95 1.35
C LEU A 103 -5.38 8.76 0.38
N TRP A 104 -4.96 7.59 0.85
CA TRP A 104 -4.90 6.39 0.03
C TRP A 104 -6.29 5.97 -0.44
N LYS A 105 -7.30 6.00 0.44
CA LYS A 105 -8.69 5.73 0.05
C LYS A 105 -9.18 6.65 -1.07
N ALA A 106 -8.82 7.92 -1.02
CA ALA A 106 -9.16 8.87 -2.08
C ALA A 106 -8.41 8.56 -3.39
N ALA A 107 -7.13 8.18 -3.31
CA ALA A 107 -6.35 7.75 -4.47
C ALA A 107 -6.90 6.47 -5.10
N GLU A 108 -7.24 5.45 -4.30
CA GLU A 108 -7.88 4.21 -4.76
C GLU A 108 -9.20 4.53 -5.49
N SER A 109 -10.02 5.44 -4.94
CA SER A 109 -11.26 5.86 -5.59
C SER A 109 -11.02 6.54 -6.96
N CYS A 110 -9.98 7.37 -7.07
CA CYS A 110 -9.59 7.96 -8.35
C CYS A 110 -9.09 6.89 -9.35
N TYR A 111 -8.27 5.95 -8.89
CA TYR A 111 -7.76 4.85 -9.70
C TYR A 111 -8.90 3.96 -10.22
N GLN A 112 -9.83 3.54 -9.37
CA GLN A 112 -10.97 2.71 -9.78
C GLN A 112 -11.85 3.40 -10.84
N GLN A 113 -12.04 4.72 -10.72
CA GLN A 113 -12.74 5.50 -11.74
C GLN A 113 -11.95 5.51 -13.07
N ALA A 114 -10.64 5.72 -13.02
CA ALA A 114 -9.77 5.71 -14.20
C ALA A 114 -9.73 4.33 -14.88
N LYS A 115 -9.54 3.27 -14.10
CA LYS A 115 -9.58 1.88 -14.56
C LYS A 115 -10.90 1.56 -15.26
N LEU A 116 -12.02 1.93 -14.65
CA LEU A 116 -13.35 1.68 -15.24
C LEU A 116 -13.57 2.48 -16.54
N ALA A 117 -13.11 3.73 -16.59
CA ALA A 117 -13.38 4.62 -17.71
C ALA A 117 -12.45 4.39 -18.92
N ILE A 118 -11.18 4.09 -18.67
CA ILE A 118 -10.14 4.04 -19.71
C ILE A 118 -9.18 2.84 -19.61
N GLY A 119 -9.36 1.94 -18.64
CA GLY A 119 -8.46 0.81 -18.43
C GLY A 119 -7.09 1.22 -17.91
N ASP A 120 -7.03 2.27 -17.11
CA ASP A 120 -5.79 2.71 -16.47
C ASP A 120 -5.17 1.60 -15.58
N TRP A 121 -3.85 1.61 -15.49
CA TRP A 121 -3.04 0.56 -14.88
C TRP A 121 -1.95 1.12 -13.96
N HIS A 122 -1.87 2.44 -13.74
CA HIS A 122 -0.87 3.06 -12.87
C HIS A 122 -1.35 2.96 -11.41
N TYR A 123 -1.02 1.83 -10.77
CA TYR A 123 -1.56 1.48 -9.46
C TYR A 123 -0.65 1.92 -8.29
N PHE A 124 0.57 2.40 -8.54
CA PHE A 124 1.41 2.95 -7.48
C PHE A 124 1.00 4.38 -7.16
N VAL A 125 0.70 4.66 -5.90
CA VAL A 125 0.45 6.00 -5.36
C VAL A 125 1.80 6.58 -4.93
N GLU A 126 2.35 7.48 -5.73
CA GLU A 126 3.75 7.92 -5.59
C GLU A 126 3.90 9.32 -5.01
N ASN A 127 2.93 10.21 -5.25
CA ASN A 127 2.96 11.54 -4.65
C ASN A 127 1.57 12.18 -4.54
N PHE A 128 1.45 13.16 -3.64
CA PHE A 128 0.38 14.15 -3.63
C PHE A 128 0.99 15.55 -3.65
N GLU A 129 0.78 16.28 -4.73
CA GLU A 129 1.21 17.68 -4.82
C GLU A 129 0.12 18.59 -4.24
N LEU A 130 0.50 19.45 -3.29
CA LEU A 130 -0.42 20.40 -2.67
C LEU A 130 -0.59 21.64 -3.56
N GLU A 131 -1.81 21.85 -4.04
CA GLU A 131 -2.16 22.99 -4.89
C GLU A 131 -2.43 24.26 -4.07
N GLU A 132 -2.39 25.43 -4.73
CA GLU A 132 -2.64 26.75 -4.10
C GLU A 132 -4.03 26.84 -3.46
N ASP A 133 -5.03 26.15 -4.02
CA ASP A 133 -6.40 26.10 -3.50
C ASP A 133 -6.59 25.09 -2.35
N GLY A 134 -5.53 24.33 -2.01
CA GLY A 134 -5.53 23.33 -0.97
C GLY A 134 -6.00 21.94 -1.39
N SER A 135 -6.34 21.73 -2.66
CA SER A 135 -6.53 20.40 -3.25
C SER A 135 -5.20 19.66 -3.39
N LEU A 136 -5.27 18.37 -3.70
CA LEU A 136 -4.11 17.51 -3.91
C LEU A 136 -4.15 16.96 -5.34
N SER A 137 -3.05 17.09 -6.07
CA SER A 137 -2.84 16.40 -7.35
C SER A 137 -2.15 15.07 -7.08
N LEU A 138 -2.83 13.97 -7.39
CA LEU A 138 -2.31 12.61 -7.27
C LEU A 138 -1.34 12.32 -8.42
N VAL A 139 -0.15 11.86 -8.06
CA VAL A 139 0.84 11.31 -8.98
C VAL A 139 0.85 9.79 -8.83
N THR A 140 0.68 9.10 -9.95
CA THR A 140 0.73 7.63 -10.00
C THR A 140 1.79 7.16 -10.99
N GLY A 141 2.46 6.07 -10.66
CA GLY A 141 3.50 5.47 -11.50
C GLY A 141 3.27 3.99 -11.80
N SER A 142 4.30 3.41 -12.42
CA SER A 142 4.34 2.07 -13.00
C SER A 142 5.57 1.29 -12.58
#